data_AF-W2TWL4-F1
#
_entry.id   AF-W2TWL4-F1
#
_cell.length_a   1.000
_cell.length_b   1.000
_cell.length_c   1.000
_cell.angle_alpha   90.00
_cell.angle_beta   90.00
_cell.angle_gamma   90.00
#
_symmetry.space_group_name_H-M   'P 1'
#
loop_
_entity.id
_entity.type
_entity.pdbx_description
1 polymer ?
#
loop_
_entity_poly.entity_id
_entity_poly.type
_entity_poly.pdbx_seq_one_letter_code
_entity_poly.pdbx_strand_id
1 'polypeptide(L)'
;MYCYGSVLLVGFFYTICKNITIVSASLLPTGGQIEKYMRPKTENEEICKMSQDCVNYPRDQCIETVCVTLGQMCTKDVECPHFENITCINKQCVLLGGYCTFDRECPGFPSTACLKSKCERVGNQCFLDSDCPPPAECVNGRCVKLNTFCREDKQCPGYPPVYCLKNKCIRMGQHCTKDARCKHFPQTVCVDSQCIKVGQQCKNNAECMHFPQTQCINSRCIKLGQQCKTNTDCPRFEGMKCTRWGCVQYGTPCEIDKQCVSGMKCVLGRCTLLGQACLKDKNCPHSPSGKTKCHNYRCVKENAHHDKRSATQQLRIMSIAQKLKNSEFHLRSINSTPKCG
;
A
#
# COMPACT_ATOMS: atom_id res chain seq x y z
N MET A 1 -21.49 49.27 -31.97
CA MET A 1 -21.48 50.06 -30.71
C MET A 1 -20.15 49.84 -30.01
N TYR A 2 -19.41 50.94 -29.89
CA TYR A 2 -18.20 51.22 -29.10
C TYR A 2 -16.86 50.49 -29.37
N CYS A 3 -15.97 51.27 -30.00
CA CYS A 3 -14.52 51.14 -30.11
C CYS A 3 -13.79 51.92 -28.98
N TYR A 4 -12.56 51.52 -28.67
CA TYR A 4 -11.41 52.37 -28.27
C TYR A 4 -10.17 51.66 -28.86
N GLY A 5 -9.37 52.21 -29.80
CA GLY A 5 -8.43 53.36 -29.67
C GLY A 5 -7.09 52.82 -29.15
N SER A 6 -5.96 52.79 -29.87
CA SER A 6 -5.20 53.95 -30.36
C SER A 6 -4.10 53.59 -31.38
N VAL A 7 -3.76 54.60 -32.19
CA VAL A 7 -2.88 54.68 -33.38
C VAL A 7 -1.42 55.00 -33.01
N LEU A 8 -0.42 54.63 -33.85
CA LEU A 8 0.64 55.52 -34.43
C LEU A 8 1.75 54.76 -35.23
N LEU A 9 1.81 55.06 -36.56
CA LEU A 9 2.95 55.38 -37.48
C LEU A 9 4.21 54.48 -37.58
N VAL A 10 4.97 54.34 -38.69
CA VAL A 10 4.95 54.58 -40.17
C VAL A 10 6.25 53.96 -40.72
N GLY A 11 6.27 53.47 -41.98
CA GLY A 11 7.49 53.35 -42.81
C GLY A 11 7.55 52.08 -43.68
N PHE A 12 7.06 52.15 -44.95
CA PHE A 12 7.85 52.13 -46.21
C PHE A 12 8.61 50.79 -46.48
N PHE A 13 8.56 50.09 -47.63
CA PHE A 13 8.31 50.45 -49.03
C PHE A 13 8.26 49.14 -49.90
N TYR A 14 7.63 49.20 -51.08
CA TYR A 14 7.78 48.35 -52.30
C TYR A 14 7.07 46.99 -52.47
N THR A 15 5.85 47.08 -53.00
CA THR A 15 5.38 46.55 -54.31
C THR A 15 6.19 45.45 -55.02
N ILE A 16 5.61 44.25 -55.19
CA ILE A 16 5.28 43.64 -56.50
C ILE A 16 3.96 42.84 -56.35
N CYS A 17 2.96 43.19 -57.15
CA CYS A 17 1.69 42.50 -57.31
C CYS A 17 1.67 41.62 -58.58
N LYS A 18 0.70 40.69 -58.59
CA LYS A 18 0.02 39.97 -59.71
C LYS A 18 0.42 38.50 -59.87
N ASN A 19 -0.48 37.50 -59.89
CA ASN A 19 -1.95 37.48 -59.96
C ASN A 19 -2.47 36.19 -59.28
N ILE A 20 -3.37 36.33 -58.31
CA ILE A 20 -4.28 35.25 -57.87
C ILE A 20 -5.68 35.77 -58.16
N THR A 21 -6.40 35.09 -59.06
CA THR A 21 -7.84 35.26 -59.22
C THR A 21 -8.52 34.14 -58.46
N ILE A 22 -9.12 34.50 -57.34
CA ILE A 22 -10.08 33.67 -56.60
C ILE A 22 -11.44 33.86 -57.26
N VAL A 23 -12.13 32.77 -57.58
CA VAL A 23 -13.60 32.76 -57.60
C VAL A 23 -14.06 31.87 -56.47
N SER A 24 -14.81 32.50 -55.56
CA SER A 24 -15.42 31.97 -54.35
C SER A 24 -16.74 31.25 -54.62
N ALA A 25 -17.05 30.17 -53.90
CA ALA A 25 -18.36 29.92 -53.27
C ALA A 25 -18.38 28.61 -52.45
N SER A 26 -18.25 28.77 -51.13
CA SER A 26 -19.08 28.22 -50.05
C SER A 26 -19.79 26.85 -50.21
N LEU A 27 -19.43 25.86 -49.36
CA LEU A 27 -20.28 25.26 -48.30
C LEU A 27 -19.61 24.00 -47.68
N LEU A 28 -19.49 23.97 -46.35
CA LEU A 28 -19.09 22.84 -45.47
C LEU A 28 -20.18 21.72 -45.43
N PRO A 29 -20.08 20.66 -44.60
CA PRO A 29 -19.09 19.57 -44.53
C PRO A 29 -19.77 18.18 -44.45
N THR A 30 -19.15 17.08 -44.87
CA THR A 30 -19.51 15.75 -44.31
C THR A 30 -18.30 14.81 -44.20
N GLY A 31 -18.00 14.46 -42.95
CA GLY A 31 -17.54 13.15 -42.48
C GLY A 31 -16.43 12.47 -43.26
N GLY A 32 -15.18 12.81 -42.92
CA GLY A 32 -14.01 12.03 -43.32
C GLY A 32 -14.12 10.59 -42.80
N GLN A 33 -14.24 9.64 -43.73
CA GLN A 33 -13.87 8.25 -43.47
C GLN A 33 -12.36 8.21 -43.22
N ILE A 34 -11.99 7.61 -42.09
CA ILE A 34 -10.59 7.26 -41.80
C ILE A 34 -10.18 6.29 -42.91
N GLU A 35 -9.32 6.75 -43.83
CA GLU A 35 -8.63 5.88 -44.78
C GLU A 35 -7.86 4.83 -43.96
N LYS A 36 -8.36 3.59 -44.00
CA LYS A 36 -7.55 2.42 -43.68
C LYS A 36 -6.42 2.41 -44.71
N TYR A 37 -5.21 2.74 -44.27
CA TYR A 37 -4.01 2.58 -45.08
C TYR A 37 -3.79 1.09 -45.38
N MET A 38 -4.43 0.64 -46.45
CA MET A 38 -4.22 -0.65 -47.09
C MET A 38 -2.86 -0.58 -47.79
N ARG A 39 -1.97 -1.52 -47.46
CA ARG A 39 -0.62 -1.58 -48.03
C ARG A 39 -0.69 -1.74 -49.57
N PRO A 40 0.26 -1.17 -50.34
CA PRO A 40 0.43 -1.54 -51.75
C PRO A 40 0.86 -3.01 -51.82
N LYS A 41 0.13 -3.81 -52.60
CA LYS A 41 0.51 -5.20 -52.93
C LYS A 41 1.86 -5.22 -53.64
N THR A 42 2.92 -5.65 -52.97
CA THR A 42 4.17 -6.06 -53.60
C THR A 42 4.15 -7.57 -53.83
N GLU A 43 4.62 -7.99 -55.00
CA GLU A 43 4.64 -9.37 -55.50
C GLU A 43 5.17 -10.41 -54.49
N ASN A 44 4.51 -11.57 -54.46
CA ASN A 44 4.77 -12.78 -53.65
C ASN A 44 4.41 -12.71 -52.15
N GLU A 45 3.13 -12.47 -51.83
CA GLU A 45 2.57 -12.87 -50.53
C GLU A 45 2.39 -14.40 -50.52
N GLU A 46 3.20 -15.11 -49.72
CA GLU A 46 3.09 -16.55 -49.51
C GLU A 46 1.77 -16.85 -48.79
N ILE A 47 0.81 -17.41 -49.53
CA ILE A 47 -0.53 -17.75 -49.03
C ILE A 47 -0.46 -19.08 -48.27
N CYS A 48 -1.05 -19.12 -47.09
CA CYS A 48 -1.11 -20.32 -46.25
C CYS A 48 -2.54 -20.63 -45.81
N LYS A 49 -2.80 -21.90 -45.48
CA LYS A 49 -4.01 -22.37 -44.78
C LYS A 49 -3.71 -22.77 -43.34
N MET A 50 -2.51 -23.24 -43.07
CA MET A 50 -1.98 -23.56 -41.74
C MET A 50 -0.51 -23.16 -41.63
N SER A 51 0.00 -23.00 -40.40
CA SER A 51 1.38 -22.53 -40.18
C SER A 51 2.44 -23.46 -40.78
N GLN A 52 2.14 -24.75 -40.95
CA GLN A 52 3.01 -25.72 -41.59
C GLN A 52 3.18 -25.49 -43.10
N ASP A 53 2.29 -24.70 -43.72
CA ASP A 53 2.41 -24.35 -45.14
C ASP A 53 3.52 -23.31 -45.38
N CYS A 54 3.96 -22.62 -44.32
CA CYS A 54 5.00 -21.59 -44.42
C CYS A 54 6.39 -22.20 -44.53
N VAL A 55 7.17 -21.75 -45.51
CA VAL A 55 8.54 -22.25 -45.78
C VAL A 55 9.44 -22.18 -44.54
N ASN A 56 9.32 -21.14 -43.71
CA ASN A 56 10.15 -20.99 -42.51
C ASN A 56 9.46 -21.46 -41.20
N TYR A 57 8.52 -22.41 -41.26
CA TYR A 57 7.94 -23.01 -40.06
C TYR A 57 9.05 -23.63 -39.15
N PRO A 58 9.04 -23.41 -37.81
CA PRO A 58 7.99 -22.79 -36.99
C PRO A 58 8.15 -21.28 -36.74
N ARG A 59 9.11 -20.61 -37.39
CA ARG A 59 9.33 -19.17 -37.21
C ARG A 59 8.23 -18.32 -37.87
N ASP A 60 7.74 -18.77 -39.01
CA ASP A 60 6.59 -18.17 -39.68
C ASP A 60 5.31 -18.88 -39.24
N GLN A 61 4.27 -18.09 -38.93
CA GLN A 61 2.93 -18.58 -38.63
C GLN A 61 1.93 -18.10 -39.65
N CYS A 62 0.94 -18.95 -39.94
CA CYS A 62 -0.15 -18.57 -40.82
C CYS A 62 -1.16 -17.73 -40.05
N ILE A 63 -1.29 -16.46 -40.42
CA ILE A 63 -2.24 -15.54 -39.82
C ILE A 63 -3.21 -15.10 -40.93
N GLU A 64 -4.48 -15.45 -40.74
CA GLU A 64 -5.53 -15.34 -41.75
C GLU A 64 -5.20 -16.17 -43.00
N THR A 65 -4.47 -15.60 -43.96
CA THR A 65 -4.06 -16.29 -45.19
C THR A 65 -2.61 -15.98 -45.56
N VAL A 66 -1.81 -15.39 -44.67
CA VAL A 66 -0.46 -14.91 -44.97
C VAL A 66 0.55 -15.50 -43.97
N CYS A 67 1.70 -15.95 -44.48
CA CYS A 67 2.82 -16.34 -43.63
C CYS A 67 3.49 -15.11 -43.00
N VAL A 68 3.50 -15.06 -41.67
CA VAL A 68 4.04 -13.94 -40.91
C VAL A 68 5.15 -14.41 -39.99
N THR A 69 6.33 -13.82 -40.12
CA THR A 69 7.46 -14.05 -39.22
C THR A 69 7.18 -13.44 -37.85
N LEU A 70 7.23 -14.28 -36.80
CA LEU A 70 7.09 -13.86 -35.40
C LEU A 70 8.44 -13.91 -34.67
N GLY A 71 8.52 -13.29 -33.49
CA GLY A 71 9.72 -13.28 -32.65
C GLY A 71 10.80 -12.28 -33.06
N GLN A 72 10.56 -11.47 -34.09
CA GLN A 72 11.47 -10.37 -34.45
C GLN A 72 11.58 -9.34 -33.31
N MET A 73 12.76 -8.73 -33.21
CA MET A 73 13.04 -7.69 -32.23
C MET A 73 12.20 -6.45 -32.53
N CYS A 74 11.59 -5.89 -31.49
CA CYS A 74 10.79 -4.67 -31.59
C CYS A 74 11.01 -3.79 -30.37
N THR A 75 10.75 -2.49 -30.52
CA THR A 75 10.63 -1.55 -29.40
C THR A 75 9.20 -1.04 -29.23
N LYS A 76 8.42 -1.01 -30.31
CA LYS A 76 7.02 -0.57 -30.34
C LYS A 76 6.16 -1.50 -31.17
N ASP A 77 4.85 -1.50 -30.91
CA ASP A 77 3.87 -2.34 -31.64
C ASP A 77 3.86 -2.06 -33.15
N VAL A 78 4.15 -0.81 -33.57
CA VAL A 78 4.20 -0.40 -34.99
C VAL A 78 5.34 -1.04 -35.79
N GLU A 79 6.34 -1.60 -35.11
CA GLU A 79 7.45 -2.32 -35.75
C GLU A 79 7.08 -3.78 -36.04
N CYS A 80 5.98 -4.26 -35.46
CA CYS A 80 5.47 -5.59 -35.73
C CYS A 80 4.60 -5.60 -37.01
N PRO A 81 4.52 -6.75 -37.71
CA PRO A 81 3.65 -6.91 -38.85
C PRO A 81 2.23 -6.48 -38.50
N HIS A 82 1.68 -5.54 -39.27
CA HIS A 82 0.38 -4.91 -39.01
C HIS A 82 -0.79 -5.90 -39.10
N PHE A 83 -1.01 -6.62 -38.01
CA PHE A 83 -2.20 -7.42 -37.72
C PHE A 83 -2.68 -7.05 -36.31
N GLU A 84 -3.99 -6.97 -36.10
CA GLU A 84 -4.59 -6.51 -34.83
C GLU A 84 -4.11 -7.31 -33.60
N ASN A 85 -3.65 -8.54 -33.82
CA ASN A 85 -3.25 -9.46 -32.76
C ASN A 85 -1.74 -9.61 -32.57
N ILE A 86 -0.90 -8.94 -33.38
CA ILE A 86 0.56 -9.02 -33.23
C ILE A 86 1.05 -7.79 -32.49
N THR A 87 1.71 -8.01 -31.37
CA THR A 87 2.13 -6.91 -30.51
C THR A 87 3.56 -7.10 -29.99
N CYS A 88 4.23 -6.00 -29.68
CA CYS A 88 5.56 -5.99 -29.13
C CYS A 88 5.51 -6.23 -27.62
N ILE A 89 5.96 -7.41 -27.17
CA ILE A 89 6.01 -7.77 -25.75
C ILE A 89 7.41 -8.25 -25.42
N ASN A 90 8.02 -7.69 -24.37
CA ASN A 90 9.39 -8.03 -23.95
C ASN A 90 10.41 -7.96 -25.10
N LYS A 91 10.28 -6.94 -25.97
CA LYS A 91 11.09 -6.69 -27.18
C LYS A 91 10.93 -7.73 -28.31
N GLN A 92 9.86 -8.53 -28.30
CA GLN A 92 9.56 -9.48 -29.36
C GLN A 92 8.14 -9.30 -29.88
N CYS A 93 7.97 -9.40 -31.20
CA CYS A 93 6.64 -9.46 -31.79
C CYS A 93 6.00 -10.82 -31.54
N VAL A 94 4.90 -10.84 -30.81
CA VAL A 94 4.18 -12.06 -30.44
C VAL A 94 2.71 -11.97 -30.87
N LEU A 95 2.14 -13.12 -31.22
CA LEU A 95 0.71 -13.25 -31.51
C LEU A 95 -0.08 -13.40 -30.20
N LEU A 96 -0.97 -12.45 -29.91
CA LEU A 96 -1.92 -12.48 -28.80
C LEU A 96 -3.29 -12.99 -29.26
N GLY A 97 -4.20 -13.23 -28.30
CA GLY A 97 -5.56 -13.69 -28.56
C GLY A 97 -5.71 -15.20 -28.73
N GLY A 98 -4.60 -15.96 -28.69
CA GLY A 98 -4.61 -17.42 -28.64
C GLY A 98 -5.34 -17.96 -27.40
N TYR A 99 -5.92 -19.15 -27.52
CA TYR A 99 -6.60 -19.81 -26.41
C TYR A 99 -5.62 -20.26 -25.33
N CYS A 100 -6.06 -20.17 -24.09
CA CYS A 100 -5.26 -20.58 -22.94
C CYS A 100 -6.12 -21.12 -21.80
N THR A 101 -5.48 -21.92 -20.95
CA THR A 101 -6.01 -22.33 -19.64
C THR A 101 -5.24 -21.72 -18.47
N PHE A 102 -3.92 -21.56 -18.61
CA PHE A 102 -3.04 -20.99 -17.59
C PHE A 102 -2.25 -19.78 -18.13
N ASP A 103 -1.93 -18.82 -17.26
CA ASP A 103 -1.21 -17.59 -17.67
C ASP A 103 0.15 -17.88 -18.33
N ARG A 104 0.83 -18.95 -17.89
CA ARG A 104 2.12 -19.39 -18.44
C ARG A 104 2.07 -19.92 -19.87
N GLU A 105 0.87 -20.21 -20.40
CA GLU A 105 0.69 -20.60 -21.81
C GLU A 105 0.76 -19.38 -22.72
N CYS A 106 0.61 -18.18 -22.17
CA CYS A 106 0.59 -16.96 -22.96
C CYS A 106 2.00 -16.51 -23.34
N PRO A 107 2.22 -16.13 -24.61
CA PRO A 107 3.50 -15.64 -25.07
C PRO A 107 3.82 -14.32 -24.37
N GLY A 108 5.05 -14.17 -23.88
CA GLY A 108 5.47 -12.96 -23.17
C GLY A 108 5.07 -12.87 -21.69
N PHE A 109 4.59 -13.96 -21.07
CA PHE A 109 4.40 -14.04 -19.61
C PHE A 109 5.67 -13.60 -18.86
N PRO A 110 5.59 -12.75 -17.82
CA PRO A 110 4.40 -12.32 -17.07
C PRO A 110 3.71 -11.04 -17.58
N SER A 111 4.14 -10.49 -18.71
CA SER A 111 3.52 -9.29 -19.33
C SER A 111 2.23 -9.62 -20.07
N THR A 112 1.86 -10.89 -20.13
CA THR A 112 0.59 -11.39 -20.66
C THR A 112 -0.02 -12.36 -19.67
N ALA A 113 -1.34 -12.49 -19.72
CA ALA A 113 -2.08 -13.39 -18.86
C ALA A 113 -3.27 -13.99 -19.61
N CYS A 114 -3.70 -15.15 -19.13
CA CYS A 114 -4.88 -15.82 -19.61
C CYS A 114 -6.13 -15.20 -18.98
N LEU A 115 -6.84 -14.37 -19.74
CA LEU A 115 -8.05 -13.70 -19.30
C LEU A 115 -9.22 -14.21 -20.15
N LYS A 116 -10.27 -14.75 -19.49
CA LYS A 116 -11.44 -15.33 -20.18
C LYS A 116 -11.05 -16.31 -21.31
N SER A 117 -10.08 -17.19 -21.04
CA SER A 117 -9.54 -18.20 -21.97
C SER A 117 -8.81 -17.65 -23.21
N LYS A 118 -8.42 -16.38 -23.21
CA LYS A 118 -7.56 -15.78 -24.24
C LYS A 118 -6.33 -15.13 -23.64
N CYS A 119 -5.23 -15.18 -24.38
CA CYS A 119 -4.01 -14.48 -24.01
C CYS A 119 -4.13 -12.99 -24.30
N GLU A 120 -4.17 -12.22 -23.22
CA GLU A 120 -4.34 -10.76 -23.24
C GLU A 120 -3.11 -10.09 -22.63
N ARG A 121 -2.84 -8.87 -23.07
CA ARG A 121 -1.74 -8.06 -22.53
C ARG A 121 -2.11 -7.54 -21.14
N VAL A 122 -1.17 -7.65 -20.20
CA VAL A 122 -1.26 -7.06 -18.86
C VAL A 122 0.00 -6.23 -18.56
N GLY A 123 0.00 -5.46 -17.47
CA GLY A 123 1.13 -4.60 -17.11
C GLY A 123 1.18 -3.26 -17.84
N ASN A 124 0.22 -2.99 -18.73
CA ASN A 124 0.01 -1.69 -19.38
C ASN A 124 -0.22 -0.60 -18.34
N GLN A 125 0.15 0.63 -18.69
CA GLN A 125 -0.18 1.79 -17.87
C GLN A 125 -1.69 1.97 -17.79
N CYS A 126 -2.18 2.33 -16.62
CA CYS A 126 -3.59 2.59 -16.35
C CYS A 126 -3.73 3.70 -15.31
N PHE A 127 -4.88 4.37 -15.33
CA PHE A 127 -5.30 5.30 -14.31
C PHE A 127 -6.50 4.75 -13.52
N LEU A 128 -7.37 4.00 -14.19
CA LEU A 128 -8.58 3.41 -13.63
C LEU A 128 -8.61 1.91 -13.87
N ASP A 129 -9.33 1.17 -13.02
CA ASP A 129 -9.51 -0.28 -13.22
C ASP A 129 -10.21 -0.60 -14.55
N SER A 130 -11.02 0.33 -15.09
CA SER A 130 -11.67 0.21 -16.40
C SER A 130 -10.71 0.27 -17.58
N ASP A 131 -9.49 0.78 -17.39
CA ASP A 131 -8.45 0.78 -18.44
C ASP A 131 -7.84 -0.61 -18.63
N CYS A 132 -8.13 -1.54 -17.72
CA CYS A 132 -7.60 -2.88 -17.71
C CYS A 132 -8.60 -3.92 -18.25
N PRO A 133 -8.13 -4.92 -19.00
CA PRO A 133 -9.00 -6.00 -19.48
C PRO A 133 -9.50 -6.85 -18.30
N PRO A 134 -10.81 -7.08 -18.14
CA PRO A 134 -11.32 -7.88 -17.03
C PRO A 134 -10.81 -9.34 -17.08
N PRO A 135 -10.38 -9.96 -15.97
CA PRO A 135 -10.46 -9.52 -14.57
C PRO A 135 -9.22 -8.78 -14.02
N ALA A 136 -8.40 -8.15 -14.87
CA ALA A 136 -7.28 -7.33 -14.39
C ALA A 136 -7.79 -6.00 -13.78
N GLU A 137 -7.05 -5.48 -12.81
CA GLU A 137 -7.32 -4.22 -12.13
C GLU A 137 -6.10 -3.30 -12.19
N CYS A 138 -6.31 -1.99 -12.03
CA CYS A 138 -5.25 -1.01 -12.05
C CYS A 138 -4.64 -0.84 -10.67
N VAL A 139 -3.39 -1.29 -10.51
CA VAL A 139 -2.65 -1.23 -9.25
C VAL A 139 -1.31 -0.56 -9.51
N ASN A 140 -1.01 0.52 -8.76
CA ASN A 140 0.21 1.31 -8.91
C ASN A 140 0.46 1.76 -10.36
N GLY A 141 -0.61 2.16 -11.05
CA GLY A 141 -0.55 2.62 -12.44
C GLY A 141 -0.30 1.51 -13.47
N ARG A 142 -0.44 0.23 -13.09
CA ARG A 142 -0.32 -0.90 -14.01
C ARG A 142 -1.47 -1.88 -13.89
N CYS A 143 -1.90 -2.43 -15.03
CA CYS A 143 -2.89 -3.51 -15.05
C CYS A 143 -2.30 -4.80 -14.51
N VAL A 144 -2.89 -5.37 -13.47
CA VAL A 144 -2.46 -6.63 -12.86
C VAL A 144 -3.63 -7.58 -12.71
N LYS A 145 -3.39 -8.88 -12.93
CA LYS A 145 -4.38 -9.91 -12.67
C LYS A 145 -4.41 -10.24 -11.18
N LEU A 146 -5.53 -9.95 -10.52
CA LEU A 146 -5.75 -10.32 -9.11
C LEU A 146 -6.28 -11.74 -8.97
N ASN A 147 -6.43 -12.19 -7.73
CA ASN A 147 -6.88 -13.55 -7.35
C ASN A 147 -5.98 -14.69 -7.85
N THR A 148 -4.74 -14.37 -8.26
CA THR A 148 -3.69 -15.34 -8.59
C THR A 148 -3.20 -16.05 -7.35
N PHE A 149 -2.67 -17.26 -7.53
CA PHE A 149 -2.13 -18.06 -6.43
C PHE A 149 -0.89 -17.40 -5.82
N CYS A 150 -0.79 -17.45 -4.50
CA CYS A 150 0.37 -16.97 -3.75
C CYS A 150 0.56 -17.79 -2.47
N ARG A 151 1.77 -17.75 -1.92
CA ARG A 151 2.13 -18.26 -0.59
C ARG A 151 2.52 -17.11 0.34
N GLU A 152 3.10 -16.06 -0.22
CA GLU A 152 3.62 -14.90 0.50
C GLU A 152 3.30 -13.60 -0.26
N ASP A 153 3.24 -12.48 0.47
CA ASP A 153 2.71 -11.22 -0.07
C ASP A 153 3.55 -10.67 -1.24
N LYS A 154 4.88 -10.88 -1.20
CA LYS A 154 5.80 -10.45 -2.24
C LYS A 154 5.59 -11.14 -3.59
N GLN A 155 4.88 -12.27 -3.62
CA GLN A 155 4.52 -12.95 -4.86
C GLN A 155 3.35 -12.28 -5.58
N CYS A 156 2.63 -11.38 -4.91
CA CYS A 156 1.49 -10.73 -5.49
C CYS A 156 1.88 -9.59 -6.44
N PRO A 157 1.26 -9.52 -7.63
CA PRO A 157 1.53 -8.45 -8.58
C PRO A 157 1.02 -7.13 -8.00
N GLY A 158 1.87 -6.10 -8.03
CA GLY A 158 1.53 -4.79 -7.45
C GLY A 158 1.54 -4.79 -5.91
N TYR A 159 2.30 -5.68 -5.26
CA TYR A 159 2.58 -5.56 -3.82
C TYR A 159 3.50 -4.36 -3.53
N PRO A 160 3.17 -3.50 -2.54
CA PRO A 160 1.84 -3.20 -1.97
C PRO A 160 1.00 -2.32 -2.93
N PRO A 161 -0.36 -2.29 -2.88
CA PRO A 161 -1.29 -2.70 -1.81
C PRO A 161 -1.98 -4.07 -1.99
N VAL A 162 -1.45 -4.97 -2.84
CA VAL A 162 -2.02 -6.32 -3.04
C VAL A 162 -1.31 -7.33 -2.14
N TYR A 163 -2.06 -8.08 -1.33
CA TYR A 163 -1.50 -9.02 -0.35
C TYR A 163 -2.02 -10.44 -0.57
N CYS A 164 -1.21 -11.42 -0.18
CA CYS A 164 -1.57 -12.82 -0.20
C CYS A 164 -2.48 -13.15 0.99
N LEU A 165 -3.70 -13.59 0.70
CA LEU A 165 -4.66 -14.01 1.70
C LEU A 165 -5.39 -15.27 1.25
N LYS A 166 -5.37 -16.31 2.09
CA LYS A 166 -5.93 -17.64 1.76
C LYS A 166 -5.44 -18.14 0.39
N ASN A 167 -4.13 -18.02 0.16
CA ASN A 167 -3.44 -18.38 -1.07
C ASN A 167 -3.88 -17.62 -2.34
N LYS A 168 -4.50 -16.45 -2.20
CA LYS A 168 -4.90 -15.59 -3.31
C LYS A 168 -4.39 -14.16 -3.14
N CYS A 169 -3.97 -13.53 -4.22
CA CYS A 169 -3.59 -12.13 -4.23
C CYS A 169 -4.84 -11.24 -4.24
N ILE A 170 -5.01 -10.45 -3.18
CA ILE A 170 -6.20 -9.63 -2.94
C ILE A 170 -5.75 -8.19 -2.67
N ARG A 171 -6.35 -7.24 -3.39
CA ARG A 171 -6.14 -5.81 -3.16
C ARG A 171 -6.72 -5.40 -1.81
N MET A 172 -5.94 -4.68 -1.01
CA MET A 172 -6.36 -4.12 0.28
C MET A 172 -6.61 -2.61 0.17
N GLY A 173 -7.13 -2.01 1.24
CA GLY A 173 -7.42 -0.57 1.28
C GLY A 173 -8.88 -0.20 1.04
N GLN A 174 -9.79 -1.18 0.90
CA GLN A 174 -11.22 -0.90 0.79
C GLN A 174 -11.73 -0.09 2.00
N HIS A 175 -12.58 0.89 1.75
CA HIS A 175 -13.11 1.75 2.81
C HIS A 175 -13.97 0.94 3.80
N CYS A 176 -13.83 1.22 5.08
CA CYS A 176 -14.56 0.54 6.13
C CYS A 176 -14.89 1.47 7.29
N THR A 177 -15.93 1.12 8.04
CA THR A 177 -16.31 1.80 9.29
C THR A 177 -16.13 0.93 10.53
N LYS A 178 -16.04 -0.39 10.35
CA LYS A 178 -15.85 -1.39 11.41
C LYS A 178 -15.21 -2.65 10.83
N ASP A 179 -14.57 -3.46 11.67
CA ASP A 179 -13.82 -4.65 11.23
C ASP A 179 -14.67 -5.64 10.44
N ALA A 180 -15.92 -5.86 10.86
CA ALA A 180 -16.87 -6.74 10.16
C ALA A 180 -17.28 -6.24 8.76
N ARG A 181 -16.94 -5.01 8.36
CA ARG A 181 -17.15 -4.52 6.98
C ARG A 181 -16.03 -4.95 6.04
N CYS A 182 -14.92 -5.44 6.57
CA CYS A 182 -13.85 -5.99 5.75
C CYS A 182 -14.23 -7.38 5.26
N LYS A 183 -14.22 -7.58 3.93
CA LYS A 183 -14.65 -8.81 3.24
C LYS A 183 -13.97 -10.09 3.75
N HIS A 184 -12.76 -9.95 4.30
CA HIS A 184 -11.96 -11.06 4.78
C HIS A 184 -11.68 -11.03 6.29
N PHE A 185 -12.58 -10.42 7.06
CA PHE A 185 -12.57 -10.55 8.52
C PHE A 185 -12.64 -12.05 8.92
N PRO A 186 -11.88 -12.52 9.93
CA PRO A 186 -11.03 -11.78 10.85
C PRO A 186 -9.57 -11.59 10.42
N GLN A 187 -9.18 -12.03 9.21
CA GLN A 187 -7.82 -11.83 8.71
C GLN A 187 -7.56 -10.39 8.22
N THR A 188 -8.62 -9.62 8.02
CA THR A 188 -8.56 -8.19 7.75
C THR A 188 -9.39 -7.42 8.78
N VAL A 189 -8.93 -6.22 9.11
CA VAL A 189 -9.53 -5.34 10.10
C VAL A 189 -9.51 -3.91 9.60
N CYS A 190 -10.41 -3.10 10.13
CA CYS A 190 -10.58 -1.70 9.77
C CYS A 190 -9.68 -0.82 10.64
N VAL A 191 -8.69 -0.18 10.03
CA VAL A 191 -7.80 0.79 10.69
C VAL A 191 -7.79 2.06 9.86
N ASP A 192 -8.01 3.20 10.50
CA ASP A 192 -8.07 4.52 9.84
C ASP A 192 -8.99 4.53 8.60
N SER A 193 -10.18 3.93 8.75
CA SER A 193 -11.20 3.75 7.70
C SER A 193 -10.80 2.91 6.49
N GLN A 194 -9.70 2.14 6.57
CA GLN A 194 -9.25 1.23 5.53
C GLN A 194 -9.10 -0.20 6.06
N CYS A 195 -9.49 -1.19 5.25
CA CYS A 195 -9.23 -2.57 5.59
C CYS A 195 -7.77 -2.93 5.31
N ILE A 196 -7.09 -3.38 6.35
CA ILE A 196 -5.70 -3.82 6.30
C ILE A 196 -5.62 -5.31 6.64
N LYS A 197 -4.55 -5.97 6.18
CA LYS A 197 -4.24 -7.36 6.54
C LYS A 197 -3.58 -7.41 7.93
N VAL A 198 -4.03 -8.34 8.78
CA VAL A 198 -3.44 -8.61 10.10
C VAL A 198 -3.07 -10.09 10.26
N GLY A 199 -2.37 -10.42 11.35
CA GLY A 199 -1.87 -11.77 11.65
C GLY A 199 -0.54 -12.12 10.99
N GLN A 200 0.09 -11.17 10.30
CA GLN A 200 1.42 -11.30 9.72
C GLN A 200 2.46 -11.56 10.80
N GLN A 201 3.51 -12.33 10.48
CA GLN A 201 4.60 -12.55 11.42
C GLN A 201 5.37 -11.26 11.67
N CYS A 202 5.83 -11.07 12.90
CA CYS A 202 6.62 -9.92 13.29
C CYS A 202 7.58 -10.28 14.43
N LYS A 203 8.68 -9.53 14.57
CA LYS A 203 9.61 -9.62 15.71
C LYS A 203 9.42 -8.46 16.68
N ASN A 204 9.01 -7.30 16.17
CA ASN A 204 8.80 -6.09 16.95
C ASN A 204 7.60 -5.29 16.40
N ASN A 205 7.15 -4.30 17.17
CA ASN A 205 5.97 -3.49 16.82
C ASN A 205 6.14 -2.67 15.54
N ALA A 206 7.37 -2.30 15.15
CA ALA A 206 7.62 -1.49 13.96
C ALA A 206 7.41 -2.27 12.66
N GLU A 207 7.44 -3.61 12.72
CA GLU A 207 7.13 -4.48 11.57
C GLU A 207 5.63 -4.56 11.26
N CYS A 208 4.77 -4.06 12.16
CA CYS A 208 3.33 -4.07 11.94
C CYS A 208 2.85 -2.81 11.23
N MET A 209 2.20 -3.01 10.07
CA MET A 209 1.60 -1.93 9.29
C MET A 209 0.55 -1.17 10.10
N HIS A 210 0.61 0.16 10.12
CA HIS A 210 -0.28 1.01 10.93
C HIS A 210 -0.07 0.86 12.45
N PHE A 211 1.18 0.73 12.89
CA PHE A 211 1.56 1.08 14.27
C PHE A 211 1.30 2.60 14.51
N PRO A 212 0.73 3.05 15.66
CA PRO A 212 0.36 2.37 16.91
C PRO A 212 -0.72 1.29 16.91
N GLN A 213 -1.66 1.37 15.97
CA GLN A 213 -2.97 0.71 16.04
C GLN A 213 -2.85 -0.80 15.93
N THR A 214 -1.81 -1.26 15.23
CA THR A 214 -1.35 -2.65 15.25
C THR A 214 -0.06 -2.82 16.04
N GLN A 215 0.07 -3.92 16.77
CA GLN A 215 1.28 -4.27 17.51
C GLN A 215 1.67 -5.73 17.33
N CYS A 216 2.95 -6.01 17.54
CA CYS A 216 3.51 -7.34 17.44
C CYS A 216 3.39 -8.08 18.76
N ILE A 217 2.52 -9.08 18.79
CA ILE A 217 2.20 -9.86 19.98
C ILE A 217 2.29 -11.33 19.63
N ASN A 218 3.06 -12.09 20.42
CA ASN A 218 3.37 -13.51 20.17
C ASN A 218 3.79 -13.74 18.72
N SER A 219 4.70 -12.88 18.24
CA SER A 219 5.21 -12.87 16.87
C SER A 219 4.16 -12.67 15.78
N ARG A 220 3.01 -12.05 16.09
CA ARG A 220 2.00 -11.68 15.10
C ARG A 220 1.47 -10.26 15.26
N CYS A 221 1.24 -9.60 14.13
CA CYS A 221 0.62 -8.28 14.10
C CYS A 221 -0.87 -8.37 14.37
N ILE A 222 -1.32 -7.72 15.44
CA ILE A 222 -2.73 -7.69 15.84
C ILE A 222 -3.21 -6.26 15.98
N LYS A 223 -4.48 -6.01 15.66
CA LYS A 223 -5.14 -4.76 15.98
C LYS A 223 -5.55 -4.76 17.45
N LEU A 224 -5.20 -3.70 18.15
CA LEU A 224 -5.51 -3.54 19.56
C LEU A 224 -6.85 -2.82 19.78
N GLY A 225 -7.54 -3.12 20.88
CA GLY A 225 -8.79 -2.46 21.25
C GLY A 225 -9.98 -2.78 20.33
N GLN A 226 -9.90 -3.90 19.59
CA GLN A 226 -11.00 -4.38 18.77
C GLN A 226 -12.24 -4.62 19.65
N GLN A 227 -13.37 -4.04 19.27
CA GLN A 227 -14.64 -4.30 19.93
C GLN A 227 -15.05 -5.76 19.72
N CYS A 228 -15.53 -6.40 20.79
CA CYS A 228 -15.93 -7.80 20.79
C CYS A 228 -17.19 -7.96 21.64
N LYS A 229 -17.97 -9.00 21.34
CA LYS A 229 -19.08 -9.46 22.18
C LYS A 229 -18.71 -10.72 22.95
N THR A 230 -17.90 -11.56 22.33
CA THR A 230 -17.50 -12.88 22.83
C THR A 230 -16.00 -13.09 22.61
N ASN A 231 -15.41 -14.04 23.35
CA ASN A 231 -13.99 -14.38 23.18
C ASN A 231 -13.66 -14.85 21.75
N THR A 232 -14.63 -15.38 21.01
CA THR A 232 -14.45 -15.82 19.62
C THR A 232 -14.32 -14.68 18.62
N ASP A 233 -14.76 -13.48 18.98
CA ASP A 233 -14.55 -12.28 18.14
C ASP A 233 -13.12 -11.77 18.24
N CYS A 234 -12.39 -12.19 19.28
CA CYS A 234 -11.00 -11.84 19.47
C CYS A 234 -10.06 -12.77 18.70
N PRO A 235 -8.88 -12.28 18.30
CA PRO A 235 -7.85 -13.14 17.75
C PRO A 235 -7.56 -14.33 18.68
N ARG A 236 -7.50 -15.54 18.10
CA ARG A 236 -7.28 -16.80 18.82
C ARG A 236 -5.83 -16.96 19.28
N PHE A 237 -5.38 -16.08 20.16
CA PHE A 237 -4.10 -16.18 20.87
C PHE A 237 -4.32 -16.56 22.31
N GLU A 238 -3.33 -17.22 22.90
CA GLU A 238 -3.34 -17.53 24.32
C GLU A 238 -3.45 -16.23 25.15
N GLY A 239 -4.35 -16.26 26.14
CA GLY A 239 -4.60 -15.13 27.02
C GLY A 239 -5.54 -14.04 26.47
N MET A 240 -5.99 -14.13 25.21
CA MET A 240 -6.95 -13.16 24.66
C MET A 240 -8.35 -13.38 25.22
N LYS A 241 -8.92 -12.32 25.80
CA LYS A 241 -10.28 -12.32 26.33
C LYS A 241 -11.06 -11.12 25.81
N CYS A 242 -12.32 -11.37 25.48
CA CYS A 242 -13.27 -10.31 25.26
C CYS A 242 -13.70 -9.73 26.59
N THR A 243 -13.53 -8.42 26.72
CA THR A 243 -13.96 -7.66 27.89
C THR A 243 -14.89 -6.54 27.44
N ARG A 244 -15.50 -5.82 28.39
CA ARG A 244 -16.27 -4.61 28.10
C ARG A 244 -15.46 -3.49 27.41
N TRP A 245 -14.12 -3.64 27.34
CA TRP A 245 -13.19 -2.70 26.71
C TRP A 245 -12.72 -3.18 25.33
N GLY A 246 -13.28 -4.29 24.84
CA GLY A 246 -12.81 -4.99 23.66
C GLY A 246 -11.87 -6.14 24.01
N CYS A 247 -11.14 -6.60 22.98
CA CYS A 247 -10.18 -7.68 23.08
C CYS A 247 -8.92 -7.23 23.81
N VAL A 248 -8.66 -7.87 24.95
CA VAL A 248 -7.51 -7.60 25.83
C VAL A 248 -6.73 -8.88 26.05
N GLN A 249 -5.41 -8.79 26.02
CA GLN A 249 -4.53 -9.92 26.34
C GLN A 249 -4.13 -9.90 27.81
N TYR A 250 -4.40 -11.00 28.50
CA TYR A 250 -3.93 -11.28 29.85
C TYR A 250 -2.84 -12.36 29.83
N GLY A 251 -1.75 -12.10 30.54
CA GLY A 251 -0.68 -13.06 30.80
C GLY A 251 -0.78 -13.66 32.20
N THR A 252 0.37 -14.06 32.72
CA THR A 252 0.52 -14.63 34.05
C THR A 252 0.12 -13.65 35.17
N PRO A 253 -0.20 -14.16 36.37
CA PRO A 253 -0.30 -13.34 37.57
C PRO A 253 1.01 -12.57 37.82
N CYS A 254 0.90 -11.39 38.40
CA CYS A 254 2.04 -10.54 38.71
C CYS A 254 1.76 -9.64 39.91
N GLU A 255 2.83 -9.15 40.51
CA GLU A 255 2.87 -8.10 41.52
C GLU A 255 3.55 -6.84 40.98
N ILE A 256 4.58 -7.03 40.14
CA ILE A 256 5.39 -5.96 39.54
C ILE A 256 5.51 -6.12 38.02
N ASP A 257 5.73 -5.00 37.32
CA ASP A 257 5.82 -4.98 35.86
C ASP A 257 6.97 -5.85 35.30
N LYS A 258 8.04 -6.05 36.07
CA LYS A 258 9.20 -6.87 35.67
C LYS A 258 8.89 -8.36 35.55
N GLN A 259 7.81 -8.83 36.17
CA GLN A 259 7.36 -10.23 36.05
C GLN A 259 6.62 -10.50 34.74
N CYS A 260 6.26 -9.45 34.00
CA CYS A 260 5.54 -9.56 32.74
C CYS A 260 6.48 -9.64 31.55
N VAL A 261 6.07 -10.41 30.54
CA VAL A 261 6.77 -10.46 29.24
C VAL A 261 6.78 -9.08 28.58
N SER A 262 7.76 -8.87 27.70
CA SER A 262 8.00 -7.56 27.06
C SER A 262 6.73 -7.01 26.40
N GLY A 263 6.37 -5.76 26.72
CA GLY A 263 5.14 -5.09 26.26
C GLY A 263 3.92 -5.19 27.19
N MET A 264 3.93 -6.09 28.17
CA MET A 264 2.88 -6.19 29.19
C MET A 264 3.23 -5.38 30.45
N LYS A 265 2.20 -4.94 31.17
CA LYS A 265 2.32 -4.24 32.46
C LYS A 265 1.46 -4.94 33.50
N CYS A 266 1.92 -4.93 34.75
CA CYS A 266 1.18 -5.52 35.85
C CYS A 266 0.04 -4.59 36.27
N VAL A 267 -1.20 -5.00 35.98
CA VAL A 267 -2.42 -4.23 36.26
C VAL A 267 -3.37 -5.13 37.02
N LEU A 268 -3.74 -4.74 38.25
CA LEU A 268 -4.64 -5.50 39.12
C LEU A 268 -4.23 -6.98 39.29
N GLY A 269 -2.95 -7.24 39.50
CA GLY A 269 -2.46 -8.60 39.78
C GLY A 269 -2.27 -9.48 38.53
N ARG A 270 -2.48 -8.94 37.32
CA ARG A 270 -2.26 -9.67 36.06
C ARG A 270 -1.46 -8.87 35.05
N CYS A 271 -0.58 -9.57 34.33
CA CYS A 271 0.09 -9.01 33.18
C CYS A 271 -0.94 -8.68 32.12
N THR A 272 -1.14 -7.40 31.86
CA THR A 272 -2.10 -6.91 30.88
C THR A 272 -1.34 -6.21 29.79
N LEU A 273 -1.64 -6.55 28.54
CA LEU A 273 -1.06 -5.84 27.41
C LEU A 273 -1.66 -4.42 27.33
N LEU A 274 -0.79 -3.42 27.28
CA LEU A 274 -1.17 -2.01 27.15
C LEU A 274 -0.62 -1.43 25.83
N GLY A 275 -1.02 -0.21 25.51
CA GLY A 275 -0.63 0.46 24.26
C GLY A 275 -1.69 0.39 23.15
N GLN A 276 -2.85 -0.22 23.39
CA GLN A 276 -4.02 -0.11 22.54
C GLN A 276 -4.37 1.35 22.25
N ALA A 277 -4.80 1.61 21.01
CA ALA A 277 -5.25 2.93 20.61
C ALA A 277 -6.47 3.35 21.45
N CYS A 278 -6.49 4.60 21.87
CA CYS A 278 -7.58 5.16 22.67
C CYS A 278 -7.85 6.60 22.26
N LEU A 279 -9.10 7.03 22.41
CA LEU A 279 -9.48 8.43 22.26
C LEU A 279 -9.71 9.08 23.62
N LYS A 280 -10.18 8.29 24.59
CA LYS A 280 -10.48 8.70 25.96
C LYS A 280 -10.07 7.58 26.92
N ASP A 281 -9.89 7.90 28.19
CA ASP A 281 -9.48 6.93 29.22
C ASP A 281 -10.40 5.71 29.25
N LYS A 282 -11.71 5.90 29.08
CA LYS A 282 -12.70 4.82 29.04
C LYS A 282 -12.47 3.76 27.95
N ASN A 283 -11.64 4.03 26.94
CA ASN A 283 -11.27 3.03 25.94
C ASN A 283 -10.17 2.08 26.46
N CYS A 284 -9.57 2.40 27.60
CA CYS A 284 -8.50 1.62 28.20
C CYS A 284 -9.04 0.54 29.15
N PRO A 285 -8.48 -0.68 29.06
CA PRO A 285 -8.81 -1.76 29.98
C PRO A 285 -8.41 -1.35 31.38
N HIS A 286 -9.32 -1.53 32.34
CA HIS A 286 -9.12 -1.13 33.74
C HIS A 286 -9.09 0.40 33.98
N SER A 287 -9.64 1.19 33.05
CA SER A 287 -9.81 2.63 33.25
C SER A 287 -10.74 2.99 34.43
N PRO A 288 -11.89 2.34 34.66
CA PRO A 288 -12.75 2.67 35.81
C PRO A 288 -12.12 2.38 37.18
N SER A 289 -11.12 1.50 37.23
CA SER A 289 -10.32 1.29 38.44
C SER A 289 -9.19 2.31 38.59
N GLY A 290 -9.08 3.29 37.69
CA GLY A 290 -8.04 4.32 37.69
C GLY A 290 -6.63 3.78 37.48
N LYS A 291 -6.48 2.56 36.94
CA LYS A 291 -5.17 1.91 36.77
C LYS A 291 -4.59 2.09 35.37
N THR A 292 -5.39 2.55 34.43
CA THR A 292 -4.95 2.87 33.08
C THR A 292 -5.63 4.16 32.60
N LYS A 293 -4.91 4.92 31.79
CA LYS A 293 -5.42 6.12 31.13
C LYS A 293 -5.01 6.14 29.66
N CYS A 294 -5.71 6.97 28.90
CA CYS A 294 -5.34 7.30 27.55
C CYS A 294 -4.32 8.43 27.55
N HIS A 295 -3.11 8.16 27.08
CA HIS A 295 -2.06 9.16 26.93
C HIS A 295 -1.45 9.07 25.53
N ASN A 296 -1.41 10.19 24.80
CA ASN A 296 -0.94 10.25 23.41
C ASN A 296 -1.60 9.18 22.52
N TYR A 297 -2.92 9.08 22.61
CA TYR A 297 -3.75 8.09 21.91
C TYR A 297 -3.39 6.63 22.19
N ARG A 298 -2.68 6.34 23.27
CA ARG A 298 -2.34 4.98 23.72
C ARG A 298 -2.70 4.77 25.17
N CYS A 299 -3.22 3.59 25.47
CA CYS A 299 -3.48 3.21 26.84
C CYS A 299 -2.18 2.92 27.57
N VAL A 300 -1.94 3.65 28.65
CA VAL A 300 -0.78 3.48 29.53
C VAL A 300 -1.24 3.12 30.93
N LYS A 301 -0.36 2.49 31.71
CA LYS A 301 -0.62 2.26 33.12
C LYS A 301 -0.59 3.62 33.82
N GLU A 302 -1.63 3.92 34.58
CA GLU A 302 -1.61 5.07 35.48
C GLU A 302 -0.57 4.76 36.55
N ASN A 303 0.48 5.57 36.62
CA ASN A 303 1.40 5.49 37.75
C ASN A 303 0.61 5.89 38.99
N ALA A 304 0.12 4.89 39.72
CA ALA A 304 -0.50 5.08 41.02
C ALA A 304 0.58 5.61 41.97
N HIS A 305 0.81 6.93 41.96
CA HIS A 305 1.28 7.75 43.08
C HIS A 305 2.39 7.19 43.98
N HIS A 306 3.26 6.31 43.47
CA HIS A 306 4.37 5.74 44.22
C HIS A 306 5.70 6.45 43.96
N ASP A 307 5.65 7.61 43.29
CA ASP A 307 6.85 8.41 43.03
C ASP A 307 6.69 9.91 43.33
N LYS A 308 5.70 10.30 44.16
CA LYS A 308 5.78 11.57 44.89
C LYS A 308 6.60 11.46 46.17
N ARG A 309 6.98 10.25 46.60
CA ARG A 309 7.96 10.09 47.69
C ARG A 309 9.39 10.32 47.21
N SER A 310 9.78 9.96 45.99
CA SER A 310 11.18 10.16 45.56
C SER A 310 11.57 11.64 45.45
N ALA A 311 10.74 12.50 44.84
CA ALA A 311 11.07 13.93 44.76
C ALA A 311 11.02 14.65 46.12
N THR A 312 10.04 14.36 46.98
CA THR A 312 9.94 15.00 48.31
C THR A 312 10.92 14.41 49.32
N GLN A 313 11.29 13.13 49.19
CA GLN A 313 12.31 12.48 50.02
C GLN A 313 13.72 12.83 49.54
N GLN A 314 13.96 13.04 48.24
CA GLN A 314 15.20 13.65 47.73
C GLN A 314 15.31 15.12 48.15
N LEU A 315 14.23 15.91 48.14
CA LEU A 315 14.24 17.28 48.68
C LEU A 315 14.49 17.30 50.20
N ARG A 316 13.94 16.35 50.96
CA ARG A 316 14.23 16.21 52.40
C ARG A 316 15.66 15.74 52.68
N ILE A 317 16.17 14.77 51.91
CA ILE A 317 17.56 14.28 52.04
C ILE A 317 18.55 15.37 51.62
N MET A 318 18.27 16.15 50.56
CA MET A 318 19.08 17.30 50.17
C MET A 318 19.02 18.43 51.22
N SER A 319 17.86 18.69 51.83
CA SER A 319 17.72 19.65 52.92
C SER A 319 18.48 19.23 54.19
N ILE A 320 18.46 17.94 54.54
CA ILE A 320 19.22 17.40 55.67
C ILE A 320 20.72 17.40 55.37
N ALA A 321 21.14 17.06 54.14
CA ALA A 321 22.54 17.14 53.71
C ALA A 321 23.07 18.59 53.70
N GLN A 322 22.24 19.58 53.33
CA GLN A 322 22.59 21.00 53.40
C GLN A 322 22.74 21.47 54.86
N LYS A 323 21.86 21.02 55.76
CA LYS A 323 21.95 21.33 57.20
C LYS A 323 23.19 20.69 57.84
N LEU A 324 23.55 19.46 57.46
CA LEU A 324 24.75 18.78 57.95
C LEU A 324 26.05 19.44 57.44
N LYS A 325 26.09 19.88 56.17
CA LYS A 325 27.21 20.68 55.64
C LYS A 325 27.39 22.02 56.36
N ASN A 326 26.30 22.69 56.72
CA ASN A 326 26.37 23.96 57.46
C ASN A 326 26.79 23.76 58.92
N SER A 327 26.46 22.64 59.56
CA SER A 327 26.95 22.31 60.91
C SER A 327 28.44 21.93 60.93
N GLU A 328 28.97 21.26 59.90
CA GLU A 328 30.41 21.02 59.77
C GLU A 328 31.21 22.31 59.54
N PHE A 329 30.63 23.30 58.85
CA PHE A 329 31.27 24.59 58.64
C PHE A 329 31.37 25.41 59.94
N HIS A 330 30.35 25.34 60.80
CA HIS A 330 30.39 25.98 62.12
C HIS A 330 31.37 25.31 63.10
N LEU A 331 31.56 23.99 63.04
CA LEU A 331 32.54 23.28 63.88
C LEU A 331 34.00 23.53 63.44
N ARG A 332 34.26 23.82 62.17
CA ARG A 332 35.61 24.21 61.70
C ARG A 332 35.99 25.66 62.01
N SER A 333 35.03 26.53 62.32
CA SER A 333 35.29 27.92 62.68
C SER A 333 35.58 28.16 64.17
N ILE A 334 35.49 27.13 65.02
CA ILE A 334 35.70 27.23 66.48
C ILE A 334 37.12 26.76 66.90
N ASN A 335 37.88 26.13 66.00
CA ASN A 335 39.25 25.64 66.27
C ASN A 335 40.39 26.56 65.79
N SER A 336 40.13 27.85 65.57
CA SER A 336 41.20 28.85 65.42
C SER A 336 41.47 29.53 66.76
N THR A 337 42.15 28.83 67.66
CA THR A 337 42.81 29.45 68.83
C THR A 337 43.99 30.30 68.36
N PRO A 338 44.20 31.52 68.90
CA PRO A 338 45.39 32.31 68.64
C PRO A 338 46.59 31.69 69.34
N LYS A 339 47.69 31.46 68.62
CA LYS A 339 49.00 31.22 69.24
C LYS A 339 49.57 32.58 69.66
N CYS A 340 49.55 32.87 70.96
CA CYS A 340 50.49 33.78 71.59
C CYS A 340 51.72 32.98 72.02
N GLY A 341 52.90 33.48 71.69
CA GLY A 341 54.22 32.89 71.94
C GLY A 341 55.23 33.55 71.03
#